data_AF-A0A2G8B2U6-F1
#
_entry.id   AF-A0A2G8B2U6-F1
#
_cell.length_a   1.000
_cell.length_b   1.000
_cell.length_c   1.000
_cell.angle_alpha   90.00
_cell.angle_beta   90.00
_cell.angle_gamma   90.00
#
_symmetry.space_group_name_H-M   'P 1'
#
loop_
_entity.id
_entity.type
_entity.pdbx_description
1 polymer ?
#
loop_
_entity_poly.entity_id
_entity_poly.type
_entity_poly.pdbx_seq_one_letter_code
_entity_poly.pdbx_strand_id
1 'polypeptide(L)'
;MAAQDELRVDLETLAYSAAHAHGQGEDLAIAHVSSNTRMEAAQPGWVGSSAAALNARLTAWLSTSQTLLTMVGEHALDLHNDARDFAAMERDNAEKLRAVAVDANGAAGTARD
;
A
#
# COMPACT_ATOMS: atom_id res chain seq x y z
N MET A 1 -11.33 33.53 -0.38
CA MET A 1 -10.30 33.27 -1.40
C MET A 1 -9.52 32.08 -0.89
N ALA A 2 -9.85 30.88 -1.36
CA ALA A 2 -9.30 29.63 -0.85
C ALA A 2 -7.80 29.60 -1.18
N ALA A 3 -6.96 29.50 -0.15
CA ALA A 3 -5.58 29.10 -0.31
C ALA A 3 -5.63 27.72 -0.97
N GLN A 4 -5.06 27.64 -2.16
CA GLN A 4 -4.81 26.39 -2.83
C GLN A 4 -3.81 25.66 -1.94
N ASP A 5 -4.30 24.68 -1.21
CA ASP A 5 -3.45 23.78 -0.45
C ASP A 5 -2.54 23.11 -1.48
N GLU A 6 -1.28 23.55 -1.54
CA GLU A 6 -0.29 23.03 -2.47
C GLU A 6 -0.13 21.55 -2.13
N LEU A 7 -0.72 20.67 -2.96
CA LEU A 7 -0.62 19.23 -2.82
C LEU A 7 0.84 18.82 -3.10
N ARG A 8 1.73 19.04 -2.13
CA ARG A 8 3.08 18.50 -2.15
C ARG A 8 3.02 17.10 -1.59
N VAL A 9 3.11 16.12 -2.48
CA VAL A 9 3.30 14.74 -2.07
C VAL A 9 4.73 14.60 -1.53
N ASP A 10 4.84 14.32 -0.24
CA ASP A 10 6.09 13.93 0.37
C ASP A 10 6.41 12.47 -0.02
N LEU A 11 7.36 12.32 -0.94
CA LEU A 11 7.82 11.03 -1.46
C LEU A 11 8.41 10.13 -0.37
N GLU A 12 9.04 10.70 0.65
CA GLU A 12 9.59 9.95 1.77
C GLU A 12 8.47 9.41 2.65
N THR A 13 7.49 10.26 2.99
CA THR A 13 6.29 9.85 3.72
C THR A 13 5.51 8.78 2.95
N LEU A 14 5.36 8.93 1.64
CA LEU A 14 4.66 7.94 0.80
C LEU A 14 5.38 6.59 0.78
N ALA A 15 6.71 6.58 0.59
CA ALA A 15 7.50 5.35 0.63
C ALA A 15 7.45 4.69 2.02
N TYR A 16 7.51 5.49 3.08
CA TYR A 16 7.37 5.01 4.45
C TYR A 16 5.99 4.38 4.70
N SER A 17 4.91 5.03 4.27
CA SER A 17 3.55 4.51 4.39
C SER A 17 3.36 3.21 3.62
N ALA A 18 3.92 3.10 2.41
CA ALA A 18 3.89 1.86 1.62
C ALA A 18 4.59 0.71 2.35
N ALA A 19 5.80 0.94 2.85
CA ALA A 19 6.54 -0.06 3.63
C ALA A 19 5.82 -0.44 4.92
N HIS A 20 5.20 0.54 5.59
CA HIS A 20 4.43 0.30 6.81
C HIS A 20 3.17 -0.53 6.56
N ALA A 21 2.39 -0.21 5.53
CA ALA A 21 1.20 -0.98 5.14
C ALA A 21 1.56 -2.42 4.76
N HIS A 22 2.69 -2.62 4.07
CA HIS A 22 3.20 -3.95 3.76
C HIS A 22 3.52 -4.75 5.04
N GLY A 23 4.28 -4.16 5.98
CA GLY A 23 4.61 -4.82 7.24
C GLY A 23 3.37 -5.16 8.09
N GLN A 24 2.38 -4.27 8.14
CA GLN A 24 1.09 -4.56 8.79
C GLN A 24 0.35 -5.73 8.12
N GLY A 25 0.44 -5.85 6.80
CA GLY A 25 -0.10 -6.99 6.05
C GLY A 25 0.58 -8.31 6.40
N GLU A 26 1.91 -8.32 6.54
CA GLU A 26 2.66 -9.49 6.98
C GLU A 26 2.30 -9.91 8.40
N ASP A 27 2.24 -8.97 9.33
CA ASP A 27 1.85 -9.21 10.72
C ASP A 27 0.42 -9.79 10.81
N LEU A 28 -0.50 -9.26 10.01
CA LEU A 28 -1.86 -9.75 9.91
C LEU A 28 -1.89 -11.20 9.37
N ALA A 29 -1.09 -11.52 8.36
CA ALA A 29 -0.98 -12.87 7.81
C ALA A 29 -0.48 -13.87 8.87
N ILE A 30 0.56 -13.50 9.62
CA ILE A 30 1.12 -14.31 10.69
C ILE A 30 0.06 -14.56 11.79
N ALA A 31 -0.67 -13.51 12.18
CA ALA A 31 -1.73 -13.61 13.19
C ALA A 31 -2.88 -14.52 12.74
N HIS A 32 -3.28 -14.45 11.47
CA HIS A 32 -4.30 -15.33 10.90
C HIS A 32 -3.87 -16.79 10.85
N VAL A 33 -2.64 -17.08 10.40
CA VAL A 33 -2.08 -18.45 10.39
C VAL A 33 -2.05 -19.02 11.81
N SER A 34 -1.51 -18.24 12.76
CA SER A 34 -1.46 -18.62 14.19
C SER A 34 -2.84 -18.92 14.75
N SER A 35 -3.84 -18.09 14.42
CA SER A 35 -5.22 -18.29 14.84
C SER A 35 -5.83 -19.55 14.23
N ASN A 36 -5.61 -19.79 12.93
CA ASN A 36 -6.08 -20.99 12.24
C ASN A 36 -5.50 -22.26 12.88
N THR A 37 -4.19 -22.30 13.16
CA THR A 37 -3.54 -23.43 13.84
C THR A 37 -4.15 -23.70 15.22
N ARG A 38 -4.43 -22.64 16.01
CA ARG A 38 -5.06 -22.80 17.34
C ARG A 38 -6.49 -23.33 17.22
N MET A 39 -7.25 -22.89 16.22
CA MET A 39 -8.62 -23.35 16.01
C MET A 39 -8.66 -24.81 15.50
N GLU A 40 -7.74 -25.20 14.61
CA GLU A 40 -7.57 -26.60 14.19
C GLU A 40 -7.21 -27.50 15.36
N ALA A 41 -6.26 -27.06 16.20
CA ALA A 41 -5.86 -27.79 17.40
C ALA A 41 -6.98 -27.93 18.45
N ALA A 42 -8.01 -27.07 18.39
CA ALA A 42 -9.17 -27.13 19.28
C ALA A 42 -10.26 -28.11 18.79
N GLN A 43 -10.20 -28.61 17.55
CA GLN A 43 -11.19 -29.53 17.00
C GLN A 43 -11.28 -30.89 17.71
N PRO A 44 -10.17 -31.53 18.12
CA PRO A 44 -10.23 -32.82 18.79
C PRO A 44 -11.11 -32.76 20.06
N GLY A 45 -12.03 -33.71 20.21
CA GLY A 45 -12.92 -33.81 21.37
C GLY A 45 -14.30 -33.18 21.17
N TRP A 46 -14.54 -32.44 20.09
CA TRP A 46 -15.87 -31.96 19.72
C TRP A 46 -16.62 -33.05 18.95
N VAL A 47 -17.90 -33.24 19.25
CA VAL A 47 -18.73 -34.26 18.60
C VAL A 47 -20.09 -33.67 18.20
N GLY A 48 -20.75 -34.32 17.22
CA GLY A 48 -22.10 -33.99 16.80
C GLY A 48 -22.26 -32.55 16.31
N SER A 49 -23.33 -31.88 16.78
CA SER A 49 -23.67 -30.51 16.36
C SER A 49 -22.58 -29.49 16.68
N SER A 50 -21.84 -29.68 17.78
CA SER A 50 -20.79 -28.75 18.19
C SER A 50 -19.57 -28.85 17.26
N ALA A 51 -19.21 -30.06 16.82
CA ALA A 51 -18.17 -30.25 15.80
C ALA A 51 -18.57 -29.62 14.46
N ALA A 52 -19.82 -29.81 14.04
CA ALA A 52 -20.34 -29.19 12.81
C ALA A 52 -20.33 -27.66 12.88
N ALA A 53 -20.74 -27.08 14.01
CA ALA A 53 -20.72 -25.63 14.23
C ALA A 53 -19.29 -25.06 14.25
N LEU A 54 -18.34 -25.76 14.88
CA LEU A 54 -16.93 -25.37 14.88
C LEU A 54 -16.34 -25.39 13.46
N ASN A 55 -16.63 -26.45 12.70
CA ASN A 55 -16.17 -26.56 11.32
C ASN A 55 -16.74 -25.44 10.42
N ALA A 56 -18.03 -25.13 10.55
CA ALA A 56 -18.65 -24.03 9.81
C ALA A 56 -18.01 -22.67 10.14
N ARG A 57 -17.69 -22.41 11.42
CA ARG A 57 -16.99 -21.20 11.83
C ARG A 57 -15.56 -21.14 11.29
N LEU A 58 -14.84 -22.26 11.30
CA LEU A 58 -13.50 -22.38 10.72
C LEU A 58 -13.50 -22.07 9.23
N THR A 59 -14.44 -22.62 8.47
CA THR A 59 -14.58 -22.32 7.04
C THR A 59 -14.86 -20.84 6.79
N ALA A 60 -15.79 -20.23 7.54
CA ALA A 60 -16.12 -18.81 7.42
C ALA A 60 -14.92 -17.92 7.78
N TRP A 61 -14.19 -18.27 8.85
CA TRP A 61 -12.97 -17.59 9.27
C TRP A 61 -11.90 -17.64 8.17
N LEU A 62 -11.62 -18.82 7.64
CA LEU A 62 -10.61 -19.01 6.60
C LEU A 62 -10.93 -18.19 5.35
N SER A 63 -12.18 -18.23 4.89
CA SER A 63 -12.63 -17.45 3.74
C SER A 63 -12.49 -15.95 3.98
N THR A 64 -12.93 -15.44 5.14
CA THR A 64 -12.82 -14.01 5.48
C THR A 64 -11.36 -13.59 5.57
N SER A 65 -10.53 -14.41 6.22
CA SER A 65 -9.09 -14.14 6.39
C SER A 65 -8.38 -14.04 5.05
N GLN A 66 -8.67 -14.97 4.12
CA GLN A 66 -8.11 -14.93 2.76
C GLN A 66 -8.51 -13.66 2.03
N THR A 67 -9.79 -13.27 2.08
CA THR A 67 -10.25 -12.01 1.46
C THR A 67 -9.53 -10.79 2.03
N LEU A 68 -9.41 -10.68 3.36
CA LEU A 68 -8.74 -9.55 4.00
C LEU A 68 -7.26 -9.49 3.62
N LEU A 69 -6.55 -10.63 3.63
CA LEU A 69 -5.14 -10.69 3.28
C LEU A 69 -4.90 -10.33 1.81
N THR A 70 -5.77 -10.77 0.90
CA THR A 70 -5.72 -10.36 -0.51
C THR A 70 -5.89 -8.85 -0.63
N MET A 71 -6.92 -8.25 -0.03
CA MET A 71 -7.16 -6.81 -0.14
C MET A 71 -6.02 -5.97 0.44
N VAL A 72 -5.46 -6.37 1.59
CA VAL A 72 -4.32 -5.65 2.19
C VAL A 72 -3.07 -5.79 1.31
N GLY A 73 -2.82 -6.98 0.77
CA GLY A 73 -1.70 -7.22 -0.14
C GLY A 73 -1.82 -6.41 -1.43
N GLU A 74 -3.01 -6.37 -2.04
CA GLU A 74 -3.31 -5.54 -3.22
C GLU A 74 -3.10 -4.06 -2.90
N HIS A 75 -3.63 -3.57 -1.78
CA HIS A 75 -3.47 -2.17 -1.39
C HIS A 75 -2.01 -1.77 -1.16
N ALA A 76 -1.21 -2.62 -0.52
CA ALA A 76 0.21 -2.38 -0.31
C ALA A 76 0.99 -2.35 -1.64
N LEU A 77 0.63 -3.23 -2.59
CA LEU A 77 1.21 -3.25 -3.92
C LEU A 77 0.84 -2.00 -4.73
N ASP A 78 -0.42 -1.60 -4.71
CA ASP A 78 -0.90 -0.40 -5.40
C ASP A 78 -0.20 0.85 -4.87
N LEU A 79 -0.11 0.99 -3.53
CA LEU A 79 0.58 2.11 -2.91
C LEU A 79 2.07 2.16 -3.27
N HIS A 80 2.73 1.00 -3.37
CA HIS A 80 4.11 0.91 -3.83
C HIS A 80 4.27 1.34 -5.29
N ASN A 81 3.36 0.90 -6.17
CA ASN A 81 3.36 1.26 -7.59
C ASN A 81 3.09 2.76 -7.77
N ASP A 82 2.09 3.32 -7.09
CA ASP A 82 1.76 4.74 -7.11
C ASP A 82 2.96 5.59 -6.66
N ALA A 83 3.66 5.17 -5.60
CA ALA A 83 4.86 5.86 -5.13
C ALA A 83 5.97 5.87 -6.20
N ARG A 84 6.17 4.76 -6.89
CA ARG A 84 7.16 4.64 -7.97
C ARG A 84 6.78 5.52 -9.16
N ASP A 85 5.53 5.46 -9.60
CA ASP A 85 5.04 6.18 -10.76
C ASP A 85 5.06 7.69 -10.52
N PHE A 86 4.66 8.12 -9.33
CA PHE A 86 4.73 9.53 -8.94
C PHE A 86 6.18 10.02 -8.87
N ALA A 87 7.10 9.23 -8.31
CA ALA A 87 8.52 9.58 -8.28
C ALA A 87 9.16 9.64 -9.67
N ALA A 88 8.69 8.85 -10.63
CA ALA A 88 9.11 8.94 -12.02
C ALA A 88 8.59 10.23 -12.67
N MET A 89 7.28 10.50 -12.51
CA MET A 89 6.66 11.72 -13.00
C MET A 89 7.34 12.99 -12.48
N GLU A 90 7.71 13.03 -11.19
CA GLU A 90 8.37 14.18 -10.59
C GLU A 90 9.78 14.41 -11.16
N ARG A 91 10.53 13.33 -11.46
CA ARG A 91 11.84 13.44 -12.12
C ARG A 91 11.70 14.02 -13.53
N ASP A 92 10.74 13.51 -14.31
CA ASP A 92 10.47 14.00 -15.67
C ASP A 92 10.05 15.47 -15.66
N ASN A 93 9.22 15.88 -14.69
CA ASN A 93 8.80 17.27 -14.53
C ASN A 93 9.98 18.17 -14.17
N ALA A 94 10.85 17.74 -13.25
CA ALA A 94 12.04 18.48 -12.87
C ALA A 94 13.00 18.67 -14.07
N GLU A 95 13.16 17.67 -14.93
CA GLU A 95 13.97 17.77 -16.15
C GLU A 95 13.38 18.77 -17.15
N LYS A 96 12.07 18.72 -17.39
CA LYS A 96 11.36 19.70 -18.24
C LYS A 96 11.51 21.12 -17.71
N LEU A 97 11.38 21.32 -16.40
CA LEU A 97 11.56 22.63 -15.76
C LEU A 97 13.00 23.16 -15.92
N ARG A 98 14.01 22.29 -15.77
CA ARG A 98 15.41 22.67 -16.02
C ARG A 98 15.64 23.07 -17.47
N ALA A 99 15.05 22.36 -18.43
CA ALA A 99 15.17 22.71 -19.85
C ALA A 99 14.57 24.10 -20.14
N VAL A 100 13.36 24.37 -19.65
CA VAL A 100 12.71 25.70 -19.80
C VAL A 100 13.54 26.81 -19.16
N ALA A 101 14.14 26.56 -17.99
CA ALA A 101 14.99 27.54 -17.33
C ALA A 101 16.27 27.86 -18.12
N VAL A 102 16.87 26.84 -18.75
CA VAL A 102 18.04 27.01 -19.63
C VAL A 102 17.68 27.83 -20.87
N ASP A 103 16.56 27.52 -21.52
CA ASP A 103 16.08 28.25 -22.71
C ASP A 103 15.78 29.72 -22.39
N ALA A 104 15.11 29.98 -21.26
CA ALA A 104 14.82 31.34 -20.80
C ALA A 104 16.10 32.14 -20.52
N ASN A 105 17.12 31.51 -19.93
CA ASN A 105 18.40 32.16 -19.66
C ASN A 105 19.19 32.45 -20.95
N GLY A 106 19.15 31.55 -21.94
CA GLY A 106 19.75 31.78 -23.26
C GLY A 106 19.08 32.91 -24.04
N ALA A 107 17.74 32.99 -24.00
CA ALA A 107 16.98 34.08 -24.61
C ALA A 107 17.28 35.44 -23.94
N ALA A 108 17.44 35.47 -22.61
CA ALA A 108 17.78 36.69 -21.87
C ALA A 108 19.23 37.17 -22.12
N GLY A 109 20.17 36.26 -22.40
CA GLY A 109 21.54 36.60 -22.77
C GLY A 109 21.65 37.19 -24.17
N THR A 110 20.96 36.60 -25.16
CA THR A 110 20.96 37.08 -26.55
C THR A 110 20.25 38.42 -26.77
N ALA A 111 19.35 38.82 -25.86
CA ALA A 111 18.69 40.13 -25.91
C ALA A 111 19.52 41.28 -25.29
N ARG A 112 20.68 40.98 -24.68
CA ARG A 112 21.56 41.96 -24.02
C ARG A 112 22.81 42.33 -24.82
N ASP A 113 23.07 41.62 -25.92
CA ASP A 113 24.15 41.88 -26.88
C ASP A 113 23.62 42.65 -28.12
#